data_AF-A0A2D4PP10-F1
#
_entry.id   AF-A0A2D4PP10-F1
#
_cell.length_a   1.000
_cell.length_b   1.000
_cell.length_c   1.000
_cell.angle_alpha   90.00
_cell.angle_beta   90.00
_cell.angle_gamma   90.00
#
_symmetry.space_group_name_H-M   'P 1'
#
loop_
_entity.id
_entity.type
_entity.pdbx_description
1 polymer ?
#
loop_
_entity_poly.entity_id
_entity_poly.type
_entity_poly.pdbx_seq_one_letter_code
_entity_poly.pdbx_strand_id
1 'polypeptide(L)'
;MLRDNPHENILSSTKRSLVLEGRLILAESMRFTDVYLFLFDDLLLITKPNRYKKKFDLSLKPACSFFSLELQSLLEEGGNCIVLGQPIPLDRMMVKNIDSFHITALGLRNAFLIQHENRYQQCIGAYLLQAQTEVSKKTWISQMETTITNYIRRNNLSKTSFFNTLAESSEI
;
A
#
# COMPACT_ATOMS: atom_id res chain seq x y z
N MET A 1 28.41 -0.24 17.78
CA MET A 1 26.95 -0.45 17.78
C MET A 1 26.35 0.56 16.82
N LEU A 2 26.12 0.17 15.56
CA LEU A 2 25.46 1.03 14.58
C LEU A 2 23.99 1.10 14.98
N ARG A 3 23.53 2.32 15.25
CA ARG A 3 22.15 2.62 15.60
C ARG A 3 21.35 2.44 14.32
N ASP A 4 20.65 1.31 14.17
CA ASP A 4 19.77 1.05 13.04
C ASP A 4 18.85 2.26 12.85
N ASN A 5 19.05 2.98 11.76
CA ASN A 5 18.25 4.13 11.43
C ASN A 5 16.91 3.58 10.91
N PRO A 6 15.78 3.75 11.62
CA PRO A 6 14.50 3.12 11.24
C PRO A 6 13.93 3.61 9.89
N HIS A 7 14.64 4.56 9.25
CA HIS A 7 14.33 5.16 7.97
C HIS A 7 15.07 4.54 6.78
N GLU A 8 16.05 3.64 7.00
CA GLU A 8 16.93 3.18 5.91
C GLU A 8 16.30 2.16 4.96
N ASN A 9 15.10 1.67 5.24
CA ASN A 9 14.27 0.98 4.26
C ASN A 9 12.83 0.81 4.79
N ILE A 10 11.90 1.62 4.28
CA ILE A 10 10.54 1.10 3.96
C ILE A 10 10.76 -0.17 3.13
N LEU A 11 9.87 -1.13 2.87
CA LEU A 11 10.25 -2.39 2.16
C LEU A 11 11.19 -3.37 2.91
N SER A 12 12.31 -2.97 3.55
CA SER A 12 13.28 -3.92 4.19
C SER A 12 13.19 -4.05 5.72
N SER A 13 12.11 -3.55 6.34
CA SER A 13 11.85 -3.88 7.75
C SER A 13 11.71 -5.40 7.87
N THR A 14 12.48 -6.03 8.76
CA THR A 14 12.47 -7.49 9.01
C THR A 14 11.11 -8.03 9.44
N LYS A 15 10.16 -7.16 9.78
CA LYS A 15 8.80 -7.51 10.18
C LYS A 15 7.74 -7.25 9.11
N ARG A 16 8.11 -6.66 7.98
CA ARG A 16 7.16 -6.27 6.92
C ARG A 16 7.11 -7.33 5.83
N SER A 17 5.90 -7.76 5.48
CA SER A 17 5.66 -8.72 4.41
C SER A 17 4.78 -8.10 3.33
N LEU A 18 5.15 -8.28 2.05
CA LEU A 18 4.35 -7.87 0.92
C LEU A 18 3.20 -8.88 0.76
N VAL A 19 1.96 -8.40 0.82
CA VAL A 19 0.76 -9.23 0.72
C VAL A 19 0.25 -9.26 -0.72
N LEU A 20 0.15 -8.08 -1.34
CA LEU A 20 -0.32 -7.94 -2.70
C LEU A 20 0.37 -6.76 -3.36
N GLU A 21 0.71 -6.91 -4.63
CA GLU A 21 1.18 -5.81 -5.45
C GLU A 21 0.51 -5.85 -6.83
N GLY A 22 0.53 -4.71 -7.52
CA GLY A 22 0.07 -4.66 -8.89
C GLY A 22 -0.27 -3.27 -9.39
N ARG A 23 -0.47 -3.20 -10.70
CA ARG A 23 -0.83 -1.97 -11.40
C ARG A 23 -2.33 -1.69 -11.31
N LEU A 24 -2.66 -0.44 -11.00
CA LEU A 24 -4.02 0.11 -11.04
C LEU A 24 -4.00 1.48 -11.72
N ILE A 25 -5.18 2.04 -11.95
CA ILE A 25 -5.34 3.39 -12.47
C ILE A 25 -5.94 4.26 -11.36
N LEU A 26 -5.23 5.32 -10.99
CA LEU A 26 -5.74 6.37 -10.10
C LEU A 26 -6.53 7.39 -10.93
N ALA A 27 -7.79 7.62 -10.56
CA ALA A 27 -8.68 8.59 -11.18
C ALA A 27 -8.73 9.87 -10.35
N GLU A 28 -8.25 10.97 -10.92
CA GLU A 28 -8.22 12.29 -10.30
C GLU A 28 -8.91 13.30 -11.22
N SER A 29 -10.13 13.74 -10.87
CA SER A 29 -10.93 14.72 -11.63
C SER A 29 -11.07 14.41 -13.13
N MET A 30 -10.12 14.83 -13.97
CA MET A 30 -10.11 14.58 -15.42
C MET A 30 -8.90 13.74 -15.89
N ARG A 31 -8.12 13.17 -14.96
CA ARG A 31 -6.88 12.46 -15.26
C ARG A 31 -6.92 11.04 -14.74
N PHE A 32 -6.47 10.13 -15.58
CA PHE A 32 -6.20 8.74 -15.24
C PHE A 32 -4.70 8.54 -15.22
N THR A 33 -4.15 8.18 -14.06
CA THR A 33 -2.72 7.98 -13.86
C THR A 33 -2.46 6.51 -13.57
N ASP A 34 -1.57 5.89 -14.33
CA ASP A 34 -1.06 4.57 -13.98
C ASP A 34 -0.29 4.63 -12.66
N VAL A 35 -0.68 3.78 -11.73
CA VAL A 35 -0.05 3.65 -10.43
C VAL A 35 0.28 2.19 -10.16
N TYR A 36 1.31 1.96 -9.34
CA TYR A 36 1.67 0.64 -8.86
C TYR A 36 1.53 0.64 -7.33
N LEU A 37 0.71 -0.28 -6.82
CA LEU A 37 0.42 -0.38 -5.40
C LEU A 37 1.22 -1.51 -4.78
N PHE A 38 1.67 -1.28 -3.55
CA PHE A 38 2.24 -2.30 -2.68
C PHE A 38 1.43 -2.33 -1.39
N LEU A 39 0.68 -3.40 -1.19
CA LEU A 39 0.00 -3.70 0.06
C LEU A 39 0.92 -4.56 0.91
N PHE A 40 1.42 -3.96 1.98
CA PHE A 40 2.13 -4.68 3.03
C PHE A 40 1.16 -5.03 4.16
N ASP A 41 1.64 -5.84 5.10
CA ASP A 41 0.88 -6.26 6.27
C ASP A 41 0.75 -5.17 7.36
N ASP A 42 1.39 -4.01 7.20
CA ASP A 42 1.33 -2.85 8.10
C ASP A 42 0.91 -1.53 7.42
N LEU A 43 1.10 -1.40 6.10
CA LEU A 43 0.78 -0.19 5.34
C LEU A 43 0.44 -0.47 3.87
N LEU A 44 -0.17 0.51 3.22
CA LEU A 44 -0.29 0.60 1.76
C LEU A 44 0.62 1.69 1.21
N LEU A 45 1.35 1.38 0.15
CA LEU A 45 2.16 2.32 -0.61
C LEU A 45 1.61 2.47 -2.04
N ILE A 46 1.33 3.71 -2.45
CA ILE A 46 0.92 4.04 -3.81
C ILE A 46 2.13 4.68 -4.51
N THR A 47 2.48 4.20 -5.70
CA THR A 47 3.60 4.73 -6.47
C THR A 47 3.21 5.03 -7.90
N LYS A 48 3.95 5.92 -8.55
CA LYS A 48 3.86 6.23 -9.96
C LYS A 48 5.12 5.71 -10.66
N PRO A 49 5.00 4.85 -11.67
CA PRO A 49 6.14 4.50 -12.50
C PRO A 49 6.58 5.76 -13.25
N ASN A 50 7.86 6.08 -13.13
CA ASN A 50 8.47 7.24 -13.72
C ASN A 50 9.48 6.78 -14.77
N ARG A 51 9.11 6.96 -16.04
CA ARG A 51 9.91 6.57 -17.19
C ARG A 51 10.79 7.74 -17.64
N TYR A 52 11.83 8.08 -16.86
CA TYR A 52 12.91 8.90 -17.43
C TYR A 52 13.91 7.98 -18.10
N LYS A 53 14.19 8.22 -19.39
CA LYS A 53 15.36 7.64 -20.07
C LYS A 53 16.65 8.27 -19.52
N LYS A 54 17.03 7.97 -18.28
CA LYS A 54 18.42 8.17 -17.87
C LYS A 54 19.19 6.94 -18.35
N LYS A 55 20.23 7.16 -19.15
CA LYS A 55 21.27 6.16 -19.44
C LYS A 55 21.91 5.79 -18.10
N PHE A 56 21.37 4.78 -17.41
CA PHE A 56 22.02 4.23 -16.23
C PHE A 56 23.14 3.31 -16.68
N ASP A 57 24.32 3.56 -16.10
CA ASP A 57 25.49 2.73 -16.27
C ASP A 57 25.21 1.32 -15.72
N LEU A 58 25.65 0.31 -16.46
CA LEU A 58 25.15 -1.06 -16.44
C LEU A 58 25.68 -1.89 -15.24
N SER A 59 25.80 -1.31 -14.04
CA SER A 59 26.57 -1.93 -12.94
C SER A 59 25.89 -2.05 -11.58
N LEU A 60 24.63 -1.60 -11.42
CA LEU A 60 23.89 -1.78 -10.16
C LEU A 60 22.51 -2.38 -10.44
N LYS A 61 22.47 -3.71 -10.55
CA LYS A 61 21.23 -4.49 -10.41
C LYS A 61 21.03 -4.83 -8.93
N PRO A 62 20.20 -4.13 -8.15
CA PRO A 62 19.53 -4.75 -7.03
C PRO A 62 18.36 -5.54 -7.63
N ALA A 63 18.61 -6.76 -8.10
CA ALA A 63 17.55 -7.70 -8.41
C ALA A 63 16.90 -8.10 -7.09
N CYS A 64 15.92 -7.33 -6.64
CA CYS A 64 15.08 -7.73 -5.52
C CYS A 64 14.16 -8.85 -6.06
N SER A 65 14.52 -10.10 -5.79
CA SER A 65 13.81 -11.32 -6.25
C SER A 65 12.38 -11.47 -5.71
N PHE A 66 11.89 -10.48 -4.94
CA PHE A 66 10.58 -10.48 -4.31
C PHE A 66 9.49 -9.85 -5.16
N PHE A 67 9.83 -9.07 -6.19
CA PHE A 67 8.85 -8.37 -7.02
C PHE A 67 8.47 -9.17 -8.27
N SER A 68 7.23 -9.03 -8.72
CA SER A 68 6.66 -9.68 -9.90
C SER A 68 7.39 -9.28 -11.19
N LEU A 69 7.27 -10.14 -12.21
CA LEU A 69 7.84 -9.91 -13.54
C LEU A 69 7.35 -8.58 -14.16
N GLU A 70 6.12 -8.16 -13.84
CA GLU A 70 5.57 -6.88 -14.29
C GLU A 70 6.35 -5.69 -13.71
N LEU A 71 6.62 -5.69 -12.41
CA LEU A 71 7.43 -4.64 -11.79
C LEU A 71 8.88 -4.68 -12.26
N GLN A 72 9.46 -5.89 -12.38
CA GLN A 72 10.80 -6.05 -12.92
C GLN A 72 10.90 -5.44 -14.32
N SER A 73 9.93 -5.70 -15.20
CA SER A 73 9.90 -5.08 -16.53
C SER A 73 9.79 -3.55 -16.48
N LEU A 74 8.98 -3.01 -15.56
CA LEU A 74 8.85 -1.56 -15.36
C LEU A 74 10.15 -0.90 -14.86
N LEU A 75 10.95 -1.64 -14.09
CA LEU A 75 12.19 -1.17 -13.50
C LEU A 75 13.40 -1.38 -14.44
N GLU A 76 13.43 -2.50 -15.17
CA GLU A 76 14.49 -2.87 -16.13
C GLU A 76 14.56 -1.91 -17.32
N GLU A 77 13.46 -1.26 -17.70
CA GLU A 77 13.45 -0.18 -18.72
C GLU A 77 14.12 1.13 -18.27
N GLY A 78 14.84 1.12 -17.13
CA GLY A 78 15.46 2.31 -16.54
C GLY A 78 14.46 3.21 -15.80
N GLY A 79 13.26 2.70 -15.54
CA GLY A 79 12.23 3.38 -14.77
C GLY A 79 12.54 3.34 -13.28
N ASN A 80 12.14 4.39 -12.55
CA ASN A 80 12.05 4.36 -11.09
C ASN A 80 10.60 4.55 -10.67
N CYS A 81 10.20 4.03 -9.51
CA CYS A 81 8.87 4.31 -8.95
C CYS A 81 8.97 5.49 -7.97
N ILE A 82 8.16 6.52 -8.21
CA ILE A 82 8.05 7.66 -7.28
C ILE A 82 6.85 7.40 -6.37
N VAL A 83 7.03 7.55 -5.06
CA VAL A 83 5.92 7.42 -4.11
C VAL A 83 4.91 8.57 -4.32
N LEU A 84 3.64 8.21 -4.50
CA LEU A 84 2.52 9.15 -4.57
C LEU A 84 1.92 9.33 -3.18
N GLY A 85 2.36 10.38 -2.50
CA GLY A 85 1.85 10.74 -1.17
C GLY A 85 2.52 9.98 -0.02
N GLN A 86 1.95 10.10 1.18
CA GLN A 86 2.46 9.39 2.35
C GLN A 86 1.95 7.94 2.37
N PRO A 87 2.77 6.97 2.82
CA PRO A 87 2.29 5.61 3.08
C PRO A 87 1.06 5.63 4.00
N ILE A 88 0.05 4.82 3.68
CA ILE A 88 -1.22 4.78 4.42
C ILE A 88 -1.16 3.62 5.42
N PRO A 89 -1.15 3.89 6.75
CA PRO A 89 -1.19 2.83 7.75
C PRO A 89 -2.51 2.07 7.72
N LEU A 90 -2.48 0.75 7.92
CA LEU A 90 -3.70 -0.07 7.84
C LEU A 90 -4.72 0.23 8.95
N ASP A 91 -4.32 0.73 10.12
CA ASP A 91 -5.25 1.17 11.19
C ASP A 91 -6.06 2.41 10.79
N ARG A 92 -5.67 3.11 9.73
CA ARG A 92 -6.31 4.35 9.27
C ARG A 92 -6.73 4.29 7.81
N MET A 93 -6.73 3.10 7.25
CA MET A 93 -7.16 2.84 5.90
C MET A 93 -8.57 2.27 5.93
N MET A 94 -9.44 2.79 5.06
CA MET A 94 -10.72 2.17 4.76
C MET A 94 -10.82 1.94 3.26
N VAL A 95 -11.43 0.80 2.90
CA VAL A 95 -11.73 0.45 1.52
C VAL A 95 -13.24 0.47 1.35
N LYS A 96 -13.71 1.13 0.29
CA LYS A 96 -15.14 1.23 -0.02
C LYS A 96 -15.35 0.84 -1.48
N ASN A 97 -16.26 -0.11 -1.70
CA ASN A 97 -16.76 -0.36 -3.04
C ASN A 97 -17.65 0.81 -3.49
N ILE A 98 -17.65 1.11 -4.79
CA ILE A 98 -18.47 2.18 -5.37
C ILE A 98 -19.63 1.54 -6.12
N ASP A 99 -20.83 2.09 -5.94
CA ASP A 99 -22.03 1.60 -6.60
C ASP A 99 -21.97 1.79 -8.12
N SER A 100 -22.58 0.86 -8.83
CA SER A 100 -22.62 0.83 -10.30
C SER A 100 -23.18 2.13 -10.92
N PHE A 101 -24.13 2.77 -10.22
CA PHE A 101 -24.68 4.06 -10.63
C PHE A 101 -23.61 5.17 -10.68
N HIS A 102 -22.81 5.30 -9.63
CA HIS A 102 -21.74 6.30 -9.55
C HIS A 102 -20.58 5.98 -10.51
N ILE A 103 -20.28 4.70 -10.70
CA ILE A 103 -19.30 4.23 -11.69
C ILE A 103 -19.69 4.72 -13.09
N THR A 104 -20.96 4.52 -13.47
CA THR A 104 -21.49 4.91 -14.78
C THR A 104 -21.49 6.43 -14.97
N ALA A 105 -21.93 7.18 -13.96
CA ALA A 105 -21.98 8.65 -14.01
C ALA A 105 -20.59 9.30 -14.17
N LEU A 106 -19.55 8.67 -13.61
CA LEU A 106 -18.17 9.16 -13.67
C LEU A 106 -17.34 8.53 -14.81
N GLY A 107 -17.95 7.67 -15.63
CA GLY A 107 -17.25 6.97 -16.72
C GLY A 107 -16.14 6.04 -16.23
N LEU A 108 -16.22 5.56 -14.99
CA LEU A 108 -15.23 4.65 -14.40
C LEU A 108 -15.57 3.20 -14.73
N ARG A 109 -14.63 2.30 -14.51
CA ARG A 109 -14.86 0.84 -14.57
C ARG A 109 -14.10 0.14 -13.45
N ASN A 110 -14.71 -0.91 -12.90
CA ASN A 110 -14.13 -1.72 -11.82
C ASN A 110 -13.50 -0.87 -10.70
N ALA A 111 -14.19 0.21 -10.30
CA ALA A 111 -13.63 1.22 -9.41
C ALA A 111 -13.93 0.94 -7.94
N PHE A 112 -13.03 1.37 -7.06
CA PHE A 112 -13.17 1.37 -5.62
C PHE A 112 -12.44 2.56 -5.00
N LEU A 113 -12.78 2.90 -3.76
CA LEU A 113 -12.23 4.05 -3.03
C LEU A 113 -11.36 3.57 -1.88
N ILE A 114 -10.18 4.17 -1.74
CA ILE A 114 -9.37 4.09 -0.52
C ILE A 114 -9.46 5.43 0.21
N GLN A 115 -9.92 5.41 1.44
CA GLN A 115 -9.97 6.56 2.33
C GLN A 115 -8.84 6.44 3.36
N HIS A 116 -8.04 7.49 3.47
CA HIS A 116 -7.01 7.65 4.48
C HIS A 116 -7.52 8.61 5.56
N GLU A 117 -7.55 8.14 6.80
CA GLU A 117 -7.95 8.92 7.96
C GLU A 117 -6.77 9.30 8.83
N ASN A 118 -6.91 10.38 9.60
CA ASN A 118 -5.98 10.66 10.68
C ASN A 118 -6.40 9.94 11.97
N ARG A 119 -5.66 10.16 13.07
CA ARG A 119 -5.98 9.55 14.38
C ARG A 119 -7.29 10.03 14.99
N TYR A 120 -7.86 11.11 14.47
CA TYR A 120 -9.15 11.69 14.88
C TYR A 120 -10.29 11.26 13.95
N GLN A 121 -10.09 10.23 13.12
CA GLN A 121 -11.08 9.72 12.16
C GLN A 121 -11.52 10.75 11.12
N GLN A 122 -10.69 11.77 10.87
CA GLN A 122 -10.94 12.74 9.81
C GLN A 122 -10.33 12.24 8.51
N CYS A 123 -11.10 12.29 7.43
CA CYS A 123 -10.61 11.99 6.09
C CYS A 123 -9.55 13.02 5.68
N ILE A 124 -8.32 12.55 5.47
CA ILE A 124 -7.17 13.36 5.02
C ILE A 124 -6.71 13.02 3.60
N GLY A 125 -7.25 11.94 3.03
CA GLY A 125 -6.97 11.55 1.65
C GLY A 125 -8.03 10.57 1.13
N ALA A 126 -8.33 10.67 -0.16
CA ALA A 126 -9.28 9.82 -0.85
C ALA A 126 -8.72 9.48 -2.23
N TYR A 127 -8.55 8.18 -2.51
CA TYR A 127 -7.94 7.69 -3.74
C TYR A 127 -8.92 6.80 -4.48
N LEU A 128 -9.36 7.27 -5.64
CA LEU A 128 -10.27 6.55 -6.50
C LEU A 128 -9.46 5.68 -7.46
N LEU A 129 -9.54 4.36 -7.29
CA LEU A 129 -8.73 3.41 -8.04
C LEU A 129 -9.60 2.56 -8.96
N GLN A 130 -9.07 2.24 -10.13
CA GLN A 130 -9.69 1.35 -11.10
C GLN A 130 -8.79 0.15 -11.37
N ALA A 131 -9.39 -1.04 -11.28
CA ALA A 131 -8.75 -2.28 -11.69
C ALA A 131 -9.06 -2.59 -13.16
N GLN A 132 -8.18 -3.38 -13.78
CA GLN A 132 -8.37 -3.80 -15.18
C GLN A 132 -9.60 -4.70 -15.35
N THR A 133 -9.91 -5.53 -14.34
CA THR A 133 -11.04 -6.47 -14.35
C THR A 133 -11.81 -6.43 -13.03
N GLU A 134 -13.09 -6.82 -13.06
CA GLU A 134 -13.91 -7.00 -11.84
C GLU A 134 -13.31 -8.04 -10.89
N VAL A 135 -12.68 -9.08 -11.41
CA VAL A 135 -11.99 -10.10 -10.59
C VAL A 135 -10.83 -9.46 -9.82
N SER A 136 -9.98 -8.70 -10.52
CA SER A 136 -8.86 -7.99 -9.89
C SER A 136 -9.34 -7.00 -8.83
N LYS A 137 -10.41 -6.23 -9.10
CA LYS A 137 -11.05 -5.35 -8.12
C LYS A 137 -11.46 -6.12 -6.85
N LYS A 138 -12.18 -7.24 -7.01
CA LYS A 138 -12.63 -8.06 -5.88
C LYS A 138 -11.45 -8.61 -5.08
N THR A 139 -10.39 -9.06 -5.76
CA THR A 139 -9.16 -9.51 -5.10
C THR A 139 -8.52 -8.40 -4.29
N TRP A 140 -8.37 -7.20 -4.86
CA TRP A 140 -7.80 -6.04 -4.16
C TRP A 140 -8.60 -5.68 -2.90
N ILE A 141 -9.92 -5.52 -3.03
CA ILE A 141 -10.80 -5.19 -1.90
C ILE A 141 -10.70 -6.26 -0.81
N SER A 142 -10.87 -7.54 -1.17
CA SER A 142 -10.86 -8.65 -0.22
C SER A 142 -9.51 -8.79 0.50
N GLN A 143 -8.38 -8.64 -0.22
CA GLN A 143 -7.05 -8.70 0.36
C GLN A 143 -6.79 -7.51 1.29
N MET A 144 -7.19 -6.29 0.92
CA MET A 144 -7.06 -5.12 1.78
C MET A 144 -7.88 -5.28 3.06
N GLU A 145 -9.17 -5.65 2.96
CA GLU A 145 -10.05 -5.87 4.13
C GLU A 145 -9.52 -6.95 5.07
N THR A 146 -9.05 -8.06 4.50
CA THR A 146 -8.45 -9.17 5.25
C THR A 146 -7.18 -8.72 5.96
N THR A 147 -6.32 -7.98 5.28
CA THR A 147 -5.04 -7.51 5.82
C THR A 147 -5.24 -6.48 6.92
N ILE A 148 -6.17 -5.54 6.74
CA ILE A 148 -6.57 -4.56 7.76
C ILE A 148 -7.09 -5.30 9.01
N THR A 149 -8.00 -6.25 8.84
CA THR A 149 -8.55 -7.04 9.96
C THR A 149 -7.46 -7.82 10.70
N ASN A 150 -6.54 -8.46 9.97
CA ASN A 150 -5.42 -9.20 10.54
C ASN A 150 -4.43 -8.28 11.28
N TYR A 151 -4.18 -7.07 10.76
CA TYR A 151 -3.34 -6.07 11.40
C TYR A 151 -3.95 -5.59 12.72
N ILE A 152 -5.25 -5.23 12.72
CA ILE A 152 -5.97 -4.81 13.93
C ILE A 152 -5.95 -5.93 14.97
N ARG A 153 -6.20 -7.18 14.56
CA ARG A 153 -6.15 -8.35 15.46
C ARG A 153 -4.77 -8.50 16.12
N ARG A 154 -3.69 -8.45 15.34
CA ARG A 154 -2.30 -8.55 15.84
C ARG A 154 -1.96 -7.41 16.80
N ASN A 155 -2.34 -6.18 16.46
CA ASN A 155 -2.05 -5.01 17.28
C ASN A 155 -2.84 -5.04 18.60
N ASN A 156 -4.10 -5.47 18.58
CA ASN A 156 -4.89 -5.66 19.79
C ASN A 156 -4.29 -6.73 20.70
N LEU A 157 -3.85 -7.87 20.14
CA LEU A 157 -3.19 -8.93 20.91
C LEU A 157 -1.91 -8.43 21.59
N SER A 158 -1.10 -7.62 20.87
CA SER A 158 0.11 -7.03 21.45
C SER A 158 -0.20 -6.05 22.59
N LYS A 159 -1.25 -5.22 22.46
CA LYS A 159 -1.66 -4.31 23.53
C LYS A 159 -2.05 -5.10 24.78
N THR A 160 -2.83 -6.18 24.62
CA THR A 160 -3.22 -7.05 25.74
C THR A 160 -2.02 -7.73 26.40
N SER A 161 -1.00 -8.16 25.62
CA SER A 161 0.23 -8.72 26.21
C SER A 161 1.06 -7.68 26.95
N PHE A 162 1.15 -6.43 26.44
CA PHE A 162 1.85 -5.35 27.14
C PHE A 162 1.20 -4.99 28.48
N PHE A 163 -0.14 -5.02 28.57
CA PHE A 163 -0.84 -4.77 29.83
C PHE A 163 -0.62 -5.89 30.85
N ASN A 164 -0.57 -7.15 30.42
CA ASN A 164 -0.32 -8.27 31.33
C ASN A 164 1.11 -8.26 31.90
N THR A 165 2.11 -7.88 31.10
CA THR A 165 3.49 -7.77 31.58
C THR A 165 3.73 -6.59 32.53
N LEU A 166 2.96 -5.50 32.41
CA LEU A 166 3.08 -4.35 33.32
C LEU A 166 2.46 -4.64 34.69
N ALA A 167 1.40 -5.44 34.72
CA ALA A 167 0.73 -5.86 35.95
C ALA A 167 1.62 -6.78 36.81
N GLU A 168 2.45 -7.64 36.19
CA GLU A 168 3.38 -8.52 36.91
C GLU A 168 4.65 -7.81 37.40
N SER A 169 4.98 -6.61 36.88
CA SER A 169 6.16 -5.84 37.30
C SER A 169 5.92 -4.87 38.47
N SER A 170 4.73 -4.88 39.07
CA SER A 170 4.37 -3.98 40.19
C SER A 170 4.35 -4.64 41.58
N GLU A 171 4.83 -5.88 41.70
CA GLU A 171 5.12 -6.52 42.99
C GLU A 171 6.64 -6.56 43.24
N ILE A 172 7.19 -5.47 43.79
CA ILE A 172 8.42 -5.49 44.60
C ILE A 172 8.24 -4.50 45.75
#